data_AF-A0A9N8ZJ56-F1
#
_entry.id   AF-A0A9N8ZJ56-F1
#
_cell.length_a   1.000
_cell.length_b   1.000
_cell.length_c   1.000
_cell.angle_alpha   90.00
_cell.angle_beta   90.00
_cell.angle_gamma   90.00
#
_symmetry.space_group_name_H-M   'P 1'
#
loop_
_entity.id
_entity.type
_entity.pdbx_description
1 polymer ?
#
loop_
_entity_poly.entity_id
_entity_poly.type
_entity_poly.pdbx_seq_one_letter_code
_entity_poly.pdbx_strand_id
1 'polypeptide(L)'
;MVETRSSKLKNQVQNETVIPVKSSHKRVVNEITLTPTKRIRTGDTVTNKEMSFRDKFNLENNESALANIHSYLLSKASKKNSTLLAKYFRVEEYGMGDIILGIKVPEIRFLSKRLDLLPFPILRGLIKSKYHEERLLAIINVVEKYKTSQDSKIRENIFNFFVEEMISGVDNWDLVDTSASQIVGAYLRDKPDLKRFWLFEKFVKSNRLWDRRIAIISTQYFIKYGEYDDTLELAGILLHQHAKDMPRVMLRYSIEKLSVQERKKYMKLDKK
;
A
#
# COMPACT_ATOMS: atom_id res chain seq x y z
N MET A 1 6.40 -20.49 39.32
CA MET A 1 7.59 -19.99 40.05
C MET A 1 8.69 -21.02 39.92
N VAL A 2 9.71 -20.77 39.10
CA VAL A 2 11.15 -21.06 39.32
C VAL A 2 11.91 -20.22 38.28
N GLU A 3 13.03 -19.68 38.71
CA GLU A 3 13.70 -18.46 38.24
C GLU A 3 14.57 -18.55 36.97
N THR A 4 14.71 -17.35 36.43
CA THR A 4 15.69 -16.77 35.51
C THR A 4 17.14 -17.27 35.60
N ARG A 5 17.77 -17.49 34.42
CA ARG A 5 19.23 -17.47 34.28
C ARG A 5 19.70 -16.11 33.78
N SER A 6 20.35 -15.40 34.70
CA SER A 6 21.12 -14.19 34.49
C SER A 6 22.51 -14.51 33.90
N SER A 7 22.99 -13.59 33.07
CA SER A 7 24.36 -13.08 32.94
C SER A 7 25.57 -14.04 33.02
N LYS A 8 26.41 -14.01 31.96
CA LYS A 8 27.89 -13.97 32.04
C LYS A 8 28.49 -13.74 30.65
N LEU A 9 29.00 -12.53 30.40
CA LEU A 9 30.41 -12.24 30.08
C LEU A 9 30.53 -10.87 29.39
N LYS A 10 31.12 -9.95 30.16
CA LYS A 10 31.67 -8.66 29.75
C LYS A 10 33.19 -8.81 29.52
N ASN A 11 33.72 -7.89 28.72
CA ASN A 11 35.09 -7.36 28.67
C ASN A 11 36.14 -8.08 27.82
N GLN A 12 36.57 -7.38 26.76
CA GLN A 12 37.95 -6.92 26.65
C GLN A 12 38.02 -5.59 25.87
N VAL A 13 38.80 -4.66 26.39
CA VAL A 13 39.07 -3.29 25.92
C VAL A 13 40.60 -3.16 25.78
N GLN A 14 41.01 -2.27 24.86
CA GLN A 14 42.31 -1.60 24.69
C GLN A 14 43.45 -2.33 23.96
N ASN A 15 43.87 -1.73 22.83
CA ASN A 15 45.13 -1.00 22.79
C ASN A 15 45.16 0.04 21.64
N GLU A 16 45.53 1.27 22.01
CA GLU A 16 45.82 2.41 21.15
C GLU A 16 47.23 2.31 20.54
N THR A 17 47.46 2.96 19.40
CA THR A 17 48.76 3.58 19.10
C THR A 17 48.60 4.68 18.04
N VAL A 18 49.01 5.89 18.43
CA VAL A 18 49.10 7.15 17.67
C VAL A 18 50.56 7.38 17.33
N ILE A 19 50.94 7.75 16.07
CA ILE A 19 52.14 8.57 15.72
C ILE A 19 51.89 9.33 14.38
N PRO A 20 52.47 10.56 14.16
CA PRO A 20 51.94 11.61 13.28
C PRO A 20 52.81 12.05 12.06
N VAL A 21 52.18 12.85 11.18
CA VAL A 21 52.61 13.99 10.32
C VAL A 21 54.00 14.02 9.65
N LYS A 22 54.03 14.31 8.33
CA LYS A 22 55.00 15.24 7.70
C LYS A 22 54.46 15.93 6.43
N SER A 23 54.86 17.20 6.29
CA SER A 23 54.48 18.19 5.28
C SER A 23 55.41 18.25 4.06
N SER A 24 54.99 18.99 3.03
CA SER A 24 55.75 19.88 2.10
C SER A 24 55.16 19.76 0.68
N HIS A 25 54.91 20.79 -0.15
CA HIS A 25 55.61 22.05 -0.40
C HIS A 25 54.62 23.17 -0.80
N LYS A 26 54.99 24.41 -0.43
CA LYS A 26 54.40 25.69 -0.88
C LYS A 26 54.75 25.97 -2.35
N ARG A 27 53.80 26.56 -3.10
CA ARG A 27 54.11 27.56 -4.14
C ARG A 27 53.23 28.78 -3.92
N VAL A 28 53.91 29.89 -3.66
CA VAL A 28 53.40 31.25 -3.53
C VAL A 28 53.23 31.81 -4.94
N VAL A 29 52.06 32.36 -5.28
CA VAL A 29 51.95 33.50 -6.21
C VAL A 29 50.73 34.36 -5.85
N ASN A 30 51.05 35.54 -5.31
CA ASN A 30 50.41 36.86 -5.31
C ASN A 30 48.89 37.03 -5.51
N GLU A 31 48.31 37.73 -4.54
CA GLU A 31 47.07 38.50 -4.62
C GLU A 31 47.10 39.53 -5.75
N ILE A 32 46.03 39.58 -6.55
CA ILE A 32 45.56 40.81 -7.19
C ILE A 32 44.07 40.91 -6.89
N THR A 33 43.76 41.90 -6.05
CA THR A 33 42.42 42.41 -5.75
C THR A 33 41.84 43.09 -6.99
N LEU A 34 40.71 42.59 -7.49
CA LEU A 34 39.80 43.34 -8.37
C LEU A 34 38.35 43.04 -7.97
N THR A 35 37.67 44.06 -7.44
CA THR A 35 36.22 44.13 -7.21
C THR A 35 35.45 44.38 -8.53
N PRO A 36 34.11 44.21 -8.54
CA PRO A 36 33.39 43.54 -9.62
C PRO A 36 32.96 44.49 -10.74
N THR A 37 32.99 44.00 -11.99
CA THR A 37 32.38 44.70 -13.12
C THR A 37 31.09 43.99 -13.54
N LYS A 38 29.97 44.69 -13.38
CA LYS A 38 28.67 44.34 -13.98
C LYS A 38 28.86 44.04 -15.46
N ARG A 39 28.54 42.82 -15.89
CA ARG A 39 28.30 42.51 -17.30
C ARG A 39 26.85 42.08 -17.45
N ILE A 40 26.05 43.02 -17.95
CA ILE A 40 24.75 42.72 -18.53
C ILE A 40 25.02 41.81 -19.74
N ARG A 41 24.49 40.59 -19.70
CA ARG A 41 24.29 39.75 -20.88
C ARG A 41 22.81 39.47 -20.98
N THR A 42 22.16 40.27 -21.80
CA THR A 42 20.95 39.90 -22.54
C THR A 42 21.26 38.66 -23.38
N GLY A 43 20.34 37.72 -23.37
CA GLY A 43 20.47 36.43 -24.04
C GLY A 43 19.53 35.44 -23.38
N ASP A 44 18.25 35.56 -23.70
CA ASP A 44 17.21 34.60 -23.35
C ASP A 44 17.61 33.20 -23.80
N THR A 45 18.25 32.44 -22.92
CA THR A 45 18.17 31.00 -22.97
C THR A 45 16.81 30.65 -22.40
N VAL A 46 15.82 30.51 -23.27
CA VAL A 46 14.64 29.69 -22.98
C VAL A 46 15.20 28.31 -22.66
N THR A 47 15.39 28.05 -21.37
CA THR A 47 15.62 26.70 -20.87
C THR A 47 14.34 25.94 -21.20
N ASN A 48 14.38 25.15 -22.28
CA ASN A 48 13.42 24.08 -22.50
C ASN A 48 13.60 23.12 -21.33
N LYS A 49 12.96 23.43 -20.20
CA LYS A 49 12.91 22.57 -19.02
C LYS A 49 12.11 21.37 -19.49
N GLU A 50 12.79 20.26 -19.77
CA GLU A 50 12.12 19.00 -20.06
C GLU A 50 11.07 18.77 -18.97
N MET A 51 9.81 18.76 -19.40
CA MET A 51 8.67 18.63 -18.50
C MET A 51 8.82 17.31 -17.73
N SER A 52 8.75 17.38 -16.39
CA SER A 52 8.90 16.19 -15.55
C SER A 52 7.86 15.16 -15.95
N PHE A 53 8.16 13.87 -15.76
CA PHE A 53 7.18 12.80 -16.00
C PHE A 53 5.86 13.10 -15.29
N ARG A 54 5.92 13.63 -14.07
CA ARG A 54 4.76 13.98 -13.24
C ARG A 54 3.94 15.15 -13.83
N ASP A 55 4.61 16.14 -14.43
CA ASP A 55 3.98 17.35 -14.95
C ASP A 55 3.03 17.03 -16.12
N LYS A 56 3.29 15.94 -16.85
CA LYS A 56 2.43 15.43 -17.93
C LYS A 56 1.00 15.10 -17.48
N PHE A 57 0.78 14.93 -16.19
CA PHE A 57 -0.51 14.50 -15.66
C PHE A 57 -1.37 15.67 -15.15
N ASN A 58 -0.85 16.90 -15.04
CA ASN A 58 -1.63 18.06 -14.59
C ASN A 58 -2.44 17.79 -13.31
N LEU A 59 -1.75 17.40 -12.22
CA LEU A 59 -2.38 16.96 -10.97
C LEU A 59 -3.09 18.08 -10.18
N GLU A 60 -3.02 19.32 -10.66
CA GLU A 60 -3.73 20.49 -10.09
C GLU A 60 -5.20 20.52 -10.53
N ASN A 61 -5.55 19.88 -11.66
CA ASN A 61 -6.92 19.76 -12.14
C ASN A 61 -7.34 18.29 -12.14
N ASN A 62 -8.34 17.94 -11.33
CA ASN A 62 -8.76 16.55 -11.14
C ASN A 62 -9.23 15.88 -12.44
N GLU A 63 -9.98 16.57 -13.28
CA GLU A 63 -10.52 16.01 -14.53
C GLU A 63 -9.40 15.74 -15.54
N SER A 64 -8.53 16.73 -15.74
CA SER A 64 -7.35 16.58 -16.59
C SER A 64 -6.43 15.47 -16.08
N ALA A 65 -6.22 15.37 -14.76
CA ALA A 65 -5.42 14.33 -14.15
C ALA A 65 -5.97 12.93 -14.41
N LEU A 66 -7.26 12.71 -14.21
CA LEU A 66 -7.91 11.43 -14.49
C LEU A 66 -7.80 11.07 -15.98
N ALA A 67 -8.06 12.03 -16.88
CA ALA A 67 -7.95 11.82 -18.32
C ALA A 67 -6.52 11.49 -18.76
N ASN A 68 -5.52 12.17 -18.21
CA ASN A 68 -4.11 11.94 -18.52
C ASN A 68 -3.62 10.58 -17.98
N ILE A 69 -4.04 10.20 -16.76
CA ILE A 69 -3.76 8.88 -16.20
C ILE A 69 -4.40 7.79 -17.07
N HIS A 70 -5.67 7.95 -17.43
CA HIS A 70 -6.37 7.03 -18.31
C HIS A 70 -5.64 6.87 -19.66
N SER A 71 -5.29 7.99 -20.31
CA SER A 71 -4.59 7.99 -21.59
C SER A 71 -3.23 7.31 -21.51
N TYR A 72 -2.49 7.54 -20.42
CA TYR A 72 -1.23 6.85 -20.17
C TYR A 72 -1.42 5.34 -20.03
N LEU A 73 -2.38 4.89 -19.22
CA LEU A 73 -2.65 3.47 -19.02
C LEU A 73 -3.13 2.81 -20.32
N LEU A 74 -4.02 3.47 -21.06
CA LEU A 74 -4.50 3.00 -22.35
C LEU A 74 -3.36 2.81 -23.36
N SER A 75 -2.35 3.69 -23.35
CA SER A 75 -1.14 3.53 -24.19
C SER A 75 -0.29 2.29 -23.85
N LYS A 76 -0.53 1.68 -22.68
CA LYS A 76 0.14 0.46 -22.20
C LYS A 76 -0.77 -0.77 -22.29
N ALA A 77 -2.01 -0.62 -22.74
CA ALA A 77 -3.00 -1.69 -22.79
C ALA A 77 -2.56 -2.82 -23.73
N SER A 78 -2.98 -4.04 -23.40
CA SER A 78 -2.69 -5.24 -24.20
C SER A 78 -3.92 -6.13 -24.27
N LYS A 79 -4.51 -6.23 -25.46
CA LYS A 79 -5.70 -7.08 -25.72
C LYS A 79 -5.45 -8.54 -25.35
N LYS A 80 -4.26 -9.08 -25.65
CA LYS A 80 -3.88 -10.46 -25.31
C LYS A 80 -3.90 -10.68 -23.79
N ASN A 81 -3.27 -9.77 -23.03
CA ASN A 81 -3.23 -9.89 -21.57
C ASN A 81 -4.59 -9.60 -20.94
N SER A 82 -5.36 -8.67 -21.51
CA SER A 82 -6.70 -8.30 -21.04
C SER A 82 -7.60 -9.53 -20.93
N THR A 83 -7.68 -10.37 -21.97
CA THR A 83 -8.48 -11.60 -21.93
C THR A 83 -8.01 -12.60 -20.87
N LEU A 84 -6.69 -12.75 -20.70
CA LEU A 84 -6.13 -13.66 -19.70
C LEU A 84 -6.39 -13.16 -18.27
N LEU A 85 -6.20 -11.87 -18.04
CA LEU A 85 -6.38 -11.23 -16.73
C LEU A 85 -7.87 -11.14 -16.36
N ALA A 86 -8.76 -10.89 -17.32
CA ALA A 86 -10.21 -10.92 -17.08
C ALA A 86 -10.68 -12.27 -16.52
N LYS A 87 -10.15 -13.38 -17.08
CA LYS A 87 -10.41 -14.73 -16.55
C LYS A 87 -9.79 -14.93 -15.17
N TYR A 88 -8.55 -14.49 -14.98
CA TYR A 88 -7.84 -14.62 -13.70
C TYR A 88 -8.54 -13.87 -12.55
N PHE A 89 -8.98 -12.63 -12.80
CA PHE A 89 -9.70 -11.81 -11.83
C PHE A 89 -11.20 -12.15 -11.75
N ARG A 90 -11.68 -13.07 -12.59
CA ARG A 90 -13.07 -13.55 -12.65
C ARG A 90 -14.05 -12.38 -12.74
N VAL A 91 -13.83 -11.47 -13.69
CA VAL A 91 -14.61 -10.21 -13.79
C VAL A 91 -16.12 -10.40 -14.02
N GLU A 92 -16.52 -11.57 -14.49
CA GLU A 92 -17.94 -11.95 -14.63
C GLU A 92 -18.59 -12.32 -13.29
N GLU A 93 -17.78 -12.70 -12.31
CA GLU A 93 -18.23 -13.08 -10.96
C GLU A 93 -17.94 -11.99 -9.91
N TYR A 94 -16.86 -11.23 -10.11
CA TYR A 94 -16.33 -10.22 -9.19
C TYR A 94 -16.07 -8.91 -9.95
N GLY A 95 -16.39 -7.75 -9.39
CA GLY A 95 -16.22 -6.47 -10.10
C GLY A 95 -17.17 -6.35 -11.31
N MET A 96 -18.47 -6.39 -11.07
CA MET A 96 -19.47 -6.35 -12.14
C MET A 96 -19.33 -5.06 -12.99
N GLY A 97 -19.05 -5.22 -14.29
CA GLY A 97 -18.83 -4.10 -15.22
C GLY A 97 -17.38 -3.63 -15.34
N ASP A 98 -16.43 -4.35 -14.72
CA ASP A 98 -15.01 -4.05 -14.77
C ASP A 98 -14.38 -4.32 -16.13
N ILE A 99 -13.51 -3.41 -16.58
CA ILE A 99 -12.77 -3.50 -17.84
C ILE A 99 -11.29 -3.66 -17.53
N ILE A 100 -10.70 -4.77 -17.98
CA ILE A 100 -9.26 -5.03 -17.85
C ILE A 100 -8.52 -4.48 -19.08
N LEU A 101 -7.56 -3.57 -18.87
CA LEU A 101 -6.70 -3.04 -19.94
C LEU A 101 -5.59 -4.02 -20.36
N GLY A 102 -5.25 -4.98 -19.51
CA GLY A 102 -4.21 -5.98 -19.79
C GLY A 102 -2.82 -5.56 -19.33
N ILE A 103 -2.74 -4.63 -18.37
CA ILE A 103 -1.48 -4.06 -17.89
C ILE A 103 -1.00 -4.87 -16.69
N LYS A 104 0.29 -5.23 -16.68
CA LYS A 104 0.86 -6.02 -15.58
C LYS A 104 1.08 -5.14 -14.34
N VAL A 105 0.88 -5.72 -13.16
CA VAL A 105 1.04 -5.03 -11.86
C VAL A 105 2.36 -4.24 -11.71
N PRO A 106 3.54 -4.72 -12.17
CA PRO A 106 4.78 -3.93 -12.10
C PRO A 106 4.69 -2.57 -12.81
N GLU A 107 3.98 -2.47 -13.94
CA GLU A 107 3.79 -1.21 -14.66
C GLU A 107 2.89 -0.25 -13.87
N ILE A 108 1.86 -0.77 -13.19
CA ILE A 108 0.99 0.04 -12.32
C ILE A 108 1.77 0.56 -11.11
N ARG A 109 2.61 -0.29 -10.51
CA ARG A 109 3.52 0.12 -9.42
C ARG A 109 4.54 1.16 -9.88
N PHE A 110 5.09 0.99 -11.08
CA PHE A 110 5.98 1.97 -11.69
C PHE A 110 5.28 3.31 -11.85
N LEU A 111 4.08 3.33 -12.42
CA LEU A 111 3.30 4.56 -12.57
C LEU A 111 2.99 5.21 -11.23
N SER A 112 2.51 4.45 -10.24
CA SER A 112 2.23 4.96 -8.89
C SER A 112 3.46 5.62 -8.28
N LYS A 113 4.66 5.04 -8.44
CA LYS A 113 5.90 5.62 -7.94
C LYS A 113 6.26 6.92 -8.66
N ARG A 114 6.02 6.99 -9.97
CA ARG A 114 6.32 8.19 -10.78
C ARG A 114 5.32 9.33 -10.57
N LEU A 115 4.12 9.03 -10.09
CA LEU A 115 3.08 9.98 -9.70
C LEU A 115 3.14 10.35 -8.20
N ASP A 116 4.18 9.94 -7.48
CA ASP A 116 4.35 10.06 -6.02
C ASP A 116 3.03 9.85 -5.26
N LEU A 117 2.72 10.68 -4.27
CA LEU A 117 1.48 10.60 -3.51
C LEU A 117 0.40 11.46 -4.16
N LEU A 118 -0.66 10.84 -4.66
CA LEU A 118 -1.78 11.54 -5.28
C LEU A 118 -2.68 12.23 -4.23
N PRO A 119 -3.32 13.36 -4.58
CA PRO A 119 -4.39 13.97 -3.79
C PRO A 119 -5.62 13.06 -3.66
N PHE A 120 -6.34 13.16 -2.54
CA PHE A 120 -7.58 12.39 -2.30
C PHE A 120 -8.65 12.57 -3.38
N PRO A 121 -8.88 13.77 -3.96
CA PRO A 121 -9.85 13.92 -5.04
C PRO A 121 -9.53 13.07 -6.28
N ILE A 122 -8.26 12.94 -6.65
CA ILE A 122 -7.83 12.11 -7.78
C ILE A 122 -8.01 10.63 -7.44
N LEU A 123 -7.62 10.21 -6.23
CA LEU A 123 -7.84 8.82 -5.77
C LEU A 123 -9.33 8.44 -5.76
N ARG A 124 -10.20 9.39 -5.36
CA ARG A 124 -11.66 9.24 -5.38
C ARG A 124 -12.21 9.05 -6.80
N GLY A 125 -11.62 9.71 -7.79
CA GLY A 125 -11.95 9.51 -9.20
C GLY A 125 -11.50 8.14 -9.70
N LEU A 126 -10.24 7.78 -9.45
CA LEU A 126 -9.64 6.53 -9.92
C LEU A 126 -10.35 5.28 -9.35
N ILE A 127 -10.70 5.27 -8.06
CA ILE A 127 -11.36 4.11 -7.45
C ILE A 127 -12.78 3.87 -7.97
N LYS A 128 -13.41 4.90 -8.56
CA LYS A 128 -14.73 4.82 -9.21
C LYS A 128 -14.64 4.48 -10.69
N SER A 129 -13.44 4.30 -11.23
CA SER A 129 -13.24 3.96 -12.62
C SER A 129 -13.80 2.57 -12.95
N LYS A 130 -14.33 2.43 -14.16
CA LYS A 130 -14.67 1.12 -14.72
C LYS A 130 -13.44 0.31 -15.14
N TYR A 131 -12.24 0.91 -15.14
CA TYR A 131 -11.00 0.23 -15.50
C TYR A 131 -10.29 -0.29 -14.26
N HIS A 132 -10.03 -1.60 -14.23
CA HIS A 132 -9.44 -2.27 -13.08
C HIS A 132 -8.07 -1.69 -12.71
N GLU A 133 -7.21 -1.44 -13.70
CA GLU A 133 -5.86 -0.96 -13.45
C GLU A 133 -5.80 0.48 -12.91
N GLU A 134 -6.82 1.30 -13.15
CA GLU A 134 -6.98 2.61 -12.52
C GLU A 134 -7.36 2.49 -11.04
N ARG A 135 -8.26 1.56 -10.73
CA ARG A 135 -8.64 1.25 -9.33
C ARG A 135 -7.46 0.66 -8.56
N LEU A 136 -6.72 -0.25 -9.18
CA LEU A 136 -5.49 -0.79 -8.61
C LEU A 136 -4.41 0.28 -8.40
N LEU A 137 -4.27 1.23 -9.33
CA LEU A 137 -3.40 2.40 -9.16
C LEU A 137 -3.80 3.21 -7.91
N ALA A 138 -5.09 3.51 -7.75
CA ALA A 138 -5.59 4.22 -6.57
C ALA A 138 -5.25 3.49 -5.26
N ILE A 139 -5.45 2.16 -5.26
CA ILE A 139 -5.18 1.30 -4.11
C ILE A 139 -3.69 1.25 -3.76
N ILE A 140 -2.81 1.06 -4.74
CA ILE A 140 -1.36 1.06 -4.51
C ILE A 140 -0.92 2.42 -3.96
N ASN A 141 -1.45 3.52 -4.51
CA ASN A 141 -1.06 4.86 -4.12
C ASN A 141 -1.52 5.23 -2.70
N VAL A 142 -2.76 4.90 -2.32
CA VAL A 142 -3.26 5.16 -0.96
C VAL A 142 -2.56 4.30 0.09
N VAL A 143 -2.19 3.06 -0.25
CA VAL A 143 -1.38 2.19 0.62
C VAL A 143 0.01 2.78 0.83
N GLU A 144 0.66 3.26 -0.23
CA GLU A 144 1.96 3.92 -0.12
C GLU A 144 1.87 5.17 0.76
N LYS A 145 0.85 6.01 0.52
CA LYS A 145 0.57 7.20 1.34
C LYS A 145 0.41 6.86 2.83
N TYR A 146 -0.26 5.75 3.16
CA TYR A 146 -0.40 5.29 4.54
C TYR A 146 0.94 4.87 5.14
N LYS A 147 1.70 4.04 4.41
CA LYS A 147 2.99 3.48 4.85
C LYS A 147 4.05 4.55 5.09
N THR A 148 4.12 5.55 4.22
CA THR A 148 5.13 6.61 4.32
C THR A 148 4.77 7.67 5.35
N SER A 149 3.49 7.76 5.76
CA SER A 149 3.06 8.72 6.78
C SER A 149 3.51 8.29 8.18
N GLN A 150 4.14 9.19 8.93
CA GLN A 150 4.40 9.02 10.36
C GLN A 150 3.38 9.76 11.24
N ASP A 151 2.56 10.62 10.63
CA ASP A 151 1.53 11.39 11.32
C ASP A 151 0.27 10.54 11.53
N SER A 152 -0.15 10.43 12.80
CA SER A 152 -1.33 9.66 13.22
C SER A 152 -2.64 10.23 12.67
N LYS A 153 -2.77 11.56 12.56
CA LYS A 153 -3.94 12.22 11.99
C LYS A 153 -4.03 11.98 10.49
N ILE A 154 -2.90 12.00 9.78
CA ILE A 154 -2.88 11.64 8.36
C ILE A 154 -3.28 10.17 8.18
N ARG A 155 -2.77 9.25 9.01
CA ARG A 155 -3.16 7.82 8.95
C ARG A 155 -4.64 7.61 9.25
N GLU A 156 -5.20 8.34 10.21
CA GLU A 156 -6.64 8.36 10.49
C GLU A 156 -7.43 8.86 9.28
N ASN A 157 -7.03 9.98 8.68
CA ASN A 157 -7.71 10.51 7.49
C ASN A 157 -7.68 9.51 6.33
N ILE A 158 -6.57 8.81 6.12
CA ILE A 158 -6.45 7.77 5.09
C ILE A 158 -7.33 6.56 5.42
N PHE A 159 -7.38 6.14 6.69
CA PHE A 159 -8.26 5.07 7.12
C PHE A 159 -9.72 5.41 6.85
N ASN A 160 -10.18 6.59 7.28
CA ASN A 160 -11.56 7.06 7.05
C ASN A 160 -11.85 7.16 5.55
N PHE A 161 -10.96 7.78 4.77
CA PHE A 161 -11.07 7.86 3.32
C PHE A 161 -11.21 6.46 2.67
N PHE A 162 -10.44 5.47 3.14
CA PHE A 162 -10.53 4.10 2.64
C PHE A 162 -11.89 3.46 2.95
N VAL A 163 -12.31 3.46 4.22
CA VAL A 163 -13.51 2.73 4.66
C VAL A 163 -14.83 3.44 4.34
N GLU A 164 -14.82 4.76 4.18
CA GLU A 164 -16.02 5.56 3.91
C GLU A 164 -16.20 5.88 2.42
N GLU A 165 -15.11 6.03 1.66
CA GLU A 165 -15.19 6.51 0.28
C GLU A 165 -14.70 5.49 -0.76
N MET A 166 -13.53 4.89 -0.54
CA MET A 166 -12.93 3.97 -1.53
C MET A 166 -13.60 2.60 -1.52
N ILE A 167 -14.12 2.16 -0.37
CA ILE A 167 -14.51 0.78 -0.11
C ILE A 167 -15.51 0.20 -1.14
N SER A 168 -16.34 1.05 -1.73
CA SER A 168 -17.31 0.68 -2.75
C SER A 168 -16.67 0.21 -4.06
N GLY A 169 -15.50 0.73 -4.42
CA GLY A 169 -14.71 0.30 -5.59
C GLY A 169 -13.69 -0.79 -5.29
N VAL A 170 -13.63 -1.29 -4.04
CA VAL A 170 -12.77 -2.41 -3.63
C VAL A 170 -13.59 -3.69 -3.68
N ASP A 171 -13.81 -4.20 -4.88
CA ASP A 171 -14.74 -5.28 -5.17
C ASP A 171 -14.13 -6.46 -5.95
N ASN A 172 -12.82 -6.63 -5.80
CA ASN A 172 -12.08 -7.79 -6.25
C ASN A 172 -11.03 -8.18 -5.21
N TRP A 173 -10.61 -9.45 -5.22
CA TRP A 173 -9.75 -10.01 -4.17
C TRP A 173 -8.38 -9.35 -4.14
N ASP A 174 -7.83 -8.95 -5.29
CA ASP A 174 -6.52 -8.33 -5.39
C ASP A 174 -6.51 -6.90 -4.82
N LEU A 175 -7.60 -6.14 -5.03
CA LEU A 175 -7.79 -4.81 -4.45
C LEU A 175 -7.89 -4.89 -2.92
N VAL A 176 -8.65 -5.87 -2.39
CA VAL A 176 -8.74 -6.13 -0.95
C VAL A 176 -7.38 -6.53 -0.39
N ASP A 177 -6.72 -7.51 -1.02
CA ASP A 177 -5.47 -8.10 -0.52
C ASP A 177 -4.31 -7.10 -0.54
N THR A 178 -4.33 -6.16 -1.48
CA THR A 178 -3.33 -5.09 -1.56
C THR A 178 -3.52 -4.04 -0.44
N SER A 179 -4.75 -3.80 0.01
CA SER A 179 -5.10 -2.67 0.88
C SER A 179 -5.42 -3.03 2.33
N ALA A 180 -6.27 -4.03 2.57
CA ALA A 180 -6.95 -4.23 3.84
C ALA A 180 -5.96 -4.45 5.00
N SER A 181 -4.98 -5.36 4.86
CA SER A 181 -3.95 -5.55 5.89
C SER A 181 -3.12 -4.28 6.14
N GLN A 182 -2.82 -3.51 5.10
CA GLN A 182 -1.88 -2.40 5.17
C GLN A 182 -2.49 -1.09 5.67
N ILE A 183 -3.80 -0.92 5.53
CA ILE A 183 -4.52 0.28 5.97
C ILE A 183 -5.41 -0.06 7.17
N VAL A 184 -6.42 -0.91 6.96
CA VAL A 184 -7.42 -1.25 7.98
C VAL A 184 -6.78 -2.02 9.13
N GLY A 185 -6.04 -3.09 8.82
CA GLY A 185 -5.29 -3.86 9.82
C GLY A 185 -4.28 -2.99 10.57
N ALA A 186 -3.44 -2.26 9.85
CA ALA A 186 -2.43 -1.39 10.45
C ALA A 186 -3.03 -0.31 11.38
N TYR A 187 -4.16 0.29 11.00
CA TYR A 187 -4.79 1.34 11.79
C TYR A 187 -5.49 0.82 13.04
N LEU A 188 -6.11 -0.36 12.96
CA LEU A 188 -6.97 -0.92 14.02
C LEU A 188 -6.22 -1.72 15.09
N ARG A 189 -4.99 -2.16 14.83
CA ARG A 189 -4.25 -3.08 15.73
C ARG A 189 -4.27 -2.62 17.19
N ASP A 190 -3.91 -1.36 17.42
CA ASP A 190 -3.78 -0.79 18.77
C ASP A 190 -5.05 -0.02 19.20
N LYS A 191 -6.22 -0.30 18.60
CA LYS A 191 -7.49 0.39 18.85
C LYS A 191 -8.63 -0.61 19.08
N PRO A 192 -8.75 -1.22 20.27
CA PRO A 192 -9.64 -2.35 20.52
C PRO A 192 -11.11 -2.04 20.20
N ASP A 193 -11.62 -0.86 20.59
CA ASP A 193 -13.03 -0.50 20.35
C ASP A 193 -13.32 -0.31 18.86
N LEU A 194 -12.45 0.40 18.13
CA LEU A 194 -12.59 0.56 16.68
C LEU A 194 -12.40 -0.77 15.95
N LYS A 195 -11.49 -1.62 16.42
CA LYS A 195 -11.28 -2.98 15.88
C LYS A 195 -12.56 -3.79 16.03
N ARG A 196 -13.22 -3.72 17.19
CA ARG A 196 -14.49 -4.40 17.43
C ARG A 196 -15.59 -3.89 16.51
N PHE A 197 -15.78 -2.57 16.46
CA PHE A 197 -16.78 -1.95 15.62
C PHE A 197 -16.59 -2.29 14.13
N TRP A 198 -15.40 -2.02 13.58
CA TRP A 198 -15.17 -2.18 12.14
C TRP A 198 -15.14 -3.65 11.71
N LEU A 199 -14.37 -4.51 12.40
CA LEU A 199 -14.19 -5.88 11.94
C LEU A 199 -15.39 -6.78 12.30
N PHE A 200 -15.92 -6.68 13.52
CA PHE A 200 -16.90 -7.64 14.05
C PHE A 200 -18.35 -7.16 13.97
N GLU A 201 -18.59 -5.85 13.89
CA GLU A 201 -19.96 -5.32 13.81
C GLU A 201 -20.30 -4.81 12.43
N LYS A 202 -19.36 -4.14 11.76
CA LYS A 202 -19.59 -3.57 10.43
C LYS A 202 -19.28 -4.56 9.31
N PHE A 203 -18.04 -5.01 9.19
CA PHE A 203 -17.59 -5.73 8.00
C PHE A 203 -18.02 -7.19 7.96
N VAL A 204 -17.83 -7.96 9.05
CA VAL A 204 -18.19 -9.39 9.05
C VAL A 204 -19.69 -9.61 8.83
N LYS A 205 -20.54 -8.68 9.32
CA LYS A 205 -22.01 -8.74 9.20
C LYS A 205 -22.55 -8.12 7.91
N SER A 206 -21.71 -7.49 7.10
CA SER A 206 -22.14 -6.86 5.85
C SER A 206 -22.69 -7.88 4.85
N ASN A 207 -23.60 -7.47 3.97
CA ASN A 207 -24.04 -8.28 2.84
C ASN A 207 -23.04 -8.30 1.68
N ARG A 208 -22.05 -7.39 1.68
CA ARG A 208 -21.02 -7.34 0.63
C ARG A 208 -19.90 -8.32 0.96
N LEU A 209 -19.68 -9.29 0.06
CA LEU A 209 -18.59 -10.27 0.14
C LEU A 209 -17.23 -9.61 0.46
N TRP A 210 -16.97 -8.47 -0.16
CA TRP A 210 -15.70 -7.75 -0.04
C TRP A 210 -15.50 -7.11 1.33
N ASP A 211 -16.55 -6.66 2.00
CA ASP A 211 -16.44 -6.21 3.39
C ASP A 211 -16.02 -7.36 4.30
N ARG A 212 -16.68 -8.53 4.17
CA ARG A 212 -16.32 -9.73 4.92
C ARG A 212 -14.86 -10.16 4.65
N ARG A 213 -14.41 -10.03 3.39
CA ARG A 213 -13.01 -10.26 3.02
C ARG A 213 -12.07 -9.23 3.64
N ILE A 214 -12.42 -7.95 3.62
CA ILE A 214 -11.65 -6.87 4.28
C ILE A 214 -11.49 -7.20 5.77
N ALA A 215 -12.54 -7.66 6.45
CA ALA A 215 -12.47 -8.03 7.87
C ALA A 215 -11.36 -9.05 8.15
N ILE A 216 -11.37 -10.19 7.43
CA ILE A 216 -10.42 -11.28 7.67
C ILE A 216 -9.03 -11.01 7.10
N ILE A 217 -8.89 -10.25 6.01
CA ILE A 217 -7.58 -9.91 5.44
C ILE A 217 -6.88 -8.83 6.27
N SER A 218 -7.64 -7.95 6.93
CA SER A 218 -7.08 -6.94 7.85
C SER A 218 -6.26 -7.60 8.96
N THR A 219 -6.70 -8.75 9.47
CA THR A 219 -6.00 -9.45 10.55
C THR A 219 -4.64 -10.04 10.14
N GLN A 220 -4.31 -10.11 8.85
CA GLN A 220 -2.94 -10.45 8.44
C GLN A 220 -1.91 -9.46 8.99
N TYR A 221 -2.32 -8.23 9.31
CA TYR A 221 -1.43 -7.32 10.02
C TYR A 221 -1.12 -7.84 11.42
N PHE A 222 -2.14 -8.25 12.19
CA PHE A 222 -2.01 -8.77 13.56
C PHE A 222 -1.18 -10.07 13.61
N ILE A 223 -1.43 -10.98 12.66
CA ILE A 223 -0.67 -12.24 12.50
C ILE A 223 0.84 -11.97 12.38
N LYS A 224 1.26 -10.89 11.69
CA LYS A 224 2.69 -10.52 11.58
C LYS A 224 3.32 -10.18 12.93
N TYR A 225 2.51 -9.81 13.93
CA TYR A 225 2.92 -9.54 15.31
C TYR A 225 2.64 -10.72 16.26
N GLY A 226 2.24 -11.88 15.74
CA GLY A 226 1.93 -13.06 16.56
C GLY A 226 0.55 -13.00 17.26
N GLU A 227 -0.31 -12.07 16.86
CA GLU A 227 -1.65 -11.91 17.41
C GLU A 227 -2.67 -12.65 16.52
N TYR A 228 -3.18 -13.79 17.02
CA TYR A 228 -4.03 -14.68 16.23
C TYR A 228 -5.51 -14.62 16.61
N ASP A 229 -5.86 -14.23 17.84
CA ASP A 229 -7.21 -14.33 18.41
C ASP A 229 -8.30 -13.70 17.53
N ASP A 230 -8.09 -12.48 17.02
CA ASP A 230 -9.07 -11.83 16.14
C ASP A 230 -9.26 -12.60 14.82
N THR A 231 -8.18 -13.13 14.24
CA THR A 231 -8.24 -13.96 13.03
C THR A 231 -9.05 -15.22 13.31
N LEU A 232 -8.77 -15.84 14.46
CA LEU A 232 -9.38 -17.08 14.89
C LEU A 232 -10.90 -16.91 15.10
N GLU A 233 -11.32 -15.83 15.75
CA GLU A 233 -12.73 -15.51 16.00
C GLU A 233 -13.44 -15.17 14.68
N LEU A 234 -12.89 -14.27 13.87
CA LEU A 234 -13.49 -13.87 12.58
C LEU A 234 -13.63 -15.05 11.63
N ALA A 235 -12.62 -15.93 11.54
CA ALA A 235 -12.71 -17.13 10.71
C ALA A 235 -13.84 -18.07 11.18
N GLY A 236 -14.03 -18.21 12.49
CA GLY A 236 -15.15 -18.99 13.05
C GLY A 236 -16.51 -18.40 12.68
N ILE A 237 -16.67 -17.08 12.82
CA ILE A 237 -17.91 -16.38 12.44
C ILE A 237 -18.20 -16.57 10.94
N LEU A 238 -17.20 -16.33 10.09
CA LEU A 238 -17.35 -16.42 8.63
C LEU A 238 -17.69 -17.85 8.17
N LEU A 239 -17.05 -18.87 8.75
CA LEU A 239 -17.36 -20.27 8.42
C LEU A 239 -18.76 -20.68 8.89
N HIS A 240 -19.17 -20.29 10.09
CA HIS A 240 -20.48 -20.67 10.61
C HIS A 240 -21.63 -19.93 9.94
N GLN A 241 -21.47 -18.65 9.66
CA GLN A 241 -22.57 -17.78 9.22
C GLN A 241 -22.56 -17.52 7.71
N HIS A 242 -21.41 -17.64 7.05
CA HIS A 242 -21.24 -17.18 5.66
C HIS A 242 -20.60 -18.20 4.72
N ALA A 243 -20.38 -19.46 5.14
CA ALA A 243 -19.77 -20.49 4.28
C ALA A 243 -20.55 -20.78 2.98
N LYS A 244 -21.86 -20.47 2.93
CA LYS A 244 -22.67 -20.62 1.71
C LYS A 244 -22.35 -19.56 0.66
N ASP A 245 -22.05 -18.33 1.09
CA ASP A 245 -21.90 -17.17 0.19
C ASP A 245 -20.45 -16.72 0.03
N MET A 246 -19.55 -17.17 0.93
CA MET A 246 -18.13 -16.85 0.92
C MET A 246 -17.33 -18.13 0.66
N PRO A 247 -16.75 -18.29 -0.55
CA PRO A 247 -15.95 -19.45 -0.87
C PRO A 247 -14.81 -19.63 0.14
N ARG A 248 -14.53 -20.85 0.59
CA ARG A 248 -13.47 -21.12 1.59
C ARG A 248 -12.10 -20.59 1.16
N VAL A 249 -11.82 -20.57 -0.14
CA VAL A 249 -10.59 -19.98 -0.71
C VAL A 249 -10.41 -18.51 -0.33
N MET A 250 -11.49 -17.81 0.01
CA MET A 250 -11.44 -16.42 0.45
C MET A 250 -10.81 -16.26 1.85
N LEU A 251 -10.93 -17.28 2.71
CA LEU A 251 -10.34 -17.27 4.07
C LEU A 251 -8.89 -17.80 4.08
N ARG A 252 -8.47 -18.45 3.00
CA ARG A 252 -7.23 -19.21 2.89
C ARG A 252 -6.00 -18.41 3.30
N TYR A 253 -5.85 -17.19 2.79
CA TYR A 253 -4.64 -16.38 3.02
C TYR A 253 -4.39 -16.05 4.49
N SER A 254 -5.44 -15.80 5.27
CA SER A 254 -5.31 -15.50 6.70
C SER A 254 -5.02 -16.78 7.50
N ILE A 255 -5.66 -17.90 7.13
CA ILE A 255 -5.50 -19.18 7.83
C ILE A 255 -4.12 -19.83 7.52
N GLU A 256 -3.59 -19.63 6.32
CA GLU A 256 -2.28 -20.16 5.90
C GLU A 256 -1.07 -19.55 6.62
N LYS A 257 -1.28 -18.58 7.51
CA LYS A 257 -0.23 -18.01 8.36
C LYS A 257 -0.28 -18.52 9.79
N LEU A 258 -1.34 -19.24 10.17
CA LEU A 258 -1.50 -19.84 11.49
C LEU A 258 -0.64 -21.11 11.63
N SER A 259 -0.38 -21.52 12.85
CA SER A 259 0.28 -22.80 13.14
C SER A 259 -0.57 -24.00 12.65
N VAL A 260 0.06 -25.17 12.49
CA VAL A 260 -0.66 -26.39 12.07
C VAL A 260 -1.79 -26.75 13.04
N GLN A 261 -1.61 -26.52 14.35
CA GLN A 261 -2.60 -26.80 15.38
C GLN A 261 -3.83 -25.89 15.23
N GLU A 262 -3.62 -24.60 15.04
CA GLU A 262 -4.69 -23.61 14.84
C GLU A 262 -5.45 -23.87 13.52
N ARG A 263 -4.76 -24.17 12.42
CA ARG A 263 -5.43 -24.53 11.14
C ARG A 263 -6.30 -25.76 11.28
N LYS A 264 -5.82 -26.79 12.00
CA LYS A 264 -6.60 -28.01 12.27
C LYS A 264 -7.88 -27.70 13.04
N LYS A 265 -7.91 -26.65 13.87
CA LYS A 265 -9.12 -26.19 14.57
C LYS A 265 -10.18 -25.75 13.55
N TYR A 266 -9.84 -24.93 12.55
CA TYR A 266 -10.79 -24.49 11.51
C TYR A 266 -11.23 -25.59 10.58
N MET A 267 -10.30 -26.43 10.12
CA MET A 267 -10.64 -27.53 9.20
C MET A 267 -11.60 -28.56 9.83
N LYS A 268 -11.73 -28.58 11.16
CA LYS A 268 -12.67 -29.44 11.89
C LYS A 268 -14.05 -28.79 12.11
N LEU A 269 -14.17 -27.46 12.05
CA LEU A 269 -15.45 -26.73 12.22
C LEU A 269 -16.42 -27.00 11.06
N ASP A 270 -15.92 -27.51 9.93
CA ASP A 270 -16.69 -27.84 8.72
C ASP A 270 -17.47 -29.16 8.76
N LYS A 271 -17.48 -29.89 9.89
CA LYS A 271 -18.32 -31.09 10.04
C LYS A 271 -19.66 -30.73 10.68
N LYS A 272 -20.60 -30.27 9.86
CA LYS A 272 -22.04 -30.49 10.07
C LYS A 272 -22.67 -30.93 8.77
#